data_AF-A0A816EIT9-F1
#
_entry.id   AF-A0A816EIT9-F1
#
_cell.length_a   1.000
_cell.length_b   1.000
_cell.length_c   1.000
_cell.angle_alpha   90.00
_cell.angle_beta   90.00
_cell.angle_gamma   90.00
#
_symmetry.space_group_name_H-M   'P 1'
#
loop_
_entity.id
_entity.type
_entity.pdbx_description
1 polymer ?
#
loop_
_entity_poly.entity_id
_entity_poly.type
_entity_poly.pdbx_seq_one_letter_code
_entity_poly.pdbx_strand_id
1 'polypeptide(L)'
;MTSDDDTQLRKVTERIREETKGETGWRRLGLLLIKISQLEKAEELFKFLLEQKNQENDQAAIYNSLGYIKSDQGKYKKALDFYDRPLDILQKKNSY
;
A
#
# COMPACT_ATOMS: atom_id res chain seq x y z
N MET A 1 12.03 10.34 -18.86
CA MET A 1 12.97 10.39 -17.72
C MET A 1 12.40 9.61 -16.52
N THR A 2 11.92 8.38 -16.71
CA THR A 2 11.20 7.61 -15.67
C THR A 2 11.89 6.29 -15.28
N SER A 3 13.02 5.95 -15.92
CA SER A 3 13.68 4.65 -15.73
C SER A 3 14.50 4.56 -14.44
N ASP A 4 15.16 5.65 -14.03
CA ASP A 4 16.10 5.60 -12.91
C ASP A 4 15.39 5.68 -11.56
N ASP A 5 14.35 6.50 -11.44
CA ASP A 5 13.58 6.62 -10.19
C ASP A 5 12.85 5.32 -9.85
N ASP A 6 12.23 4.66 -10.84
CA ASP A 6 11.59 3.35 -10.67
C ASP A 6 12.60 2.26 -10.25
N THR A 7 13.82 2.33 -10.77
CA THR A 7 14.88 1.37 -10.45
C THR A 7 15.46 1.59 -9.06
N GLN A 8 15.66 2.86 -8.66
CA GLN A 8 16.12 3.21 -7.32
C GLN A 8 15.07 2.88 -6.27
N LEU A 9 13.81 3.21 -6.53
CA LEU A 9 12.68 2.85 -5.69
C LEU A 9 12.63 1.34 -5.50
N ARG A 10 12.78 0.56 -6.58
CA ARG A 10 12.81 -0.90 -6.51
C ARG A 10 13.98 -1.45 -5.68
N LYS A 11 15.19 -0.89 -5.82
CA LYS A 11 16.37 -1.33 -5.03
C LYS A 11 16.23 -0.99 -3.55
N VAL A 12 15.79 0.23 -3.24
CA VAL A 12 15.49 0.64 -1.86
C VAL A 12 14.40 -0.26 -1.30
N THR A 13 13.42 -0.61 -2.11
CA THR A 13 12.34 -1.51 -1.72
C THR A 13 12.85 -2.93 -1.45
N GLU A 14 13.65 -3.52 -2.33
CA GLU A 14 14.21 -4.86 -2.07
C GLU A 14 15.13 -4.90 -0.85
N ARG A 15 15.91 -3.85 -0.61
CA ARG A 15 16.75 -3.77 0.59
C ARG A 15 15.94 -3.66 1.87
N ILE A 16 14.89 -2.83 1.87
CA ILE A 16 13.94 -2.77 2.98
C ILE A 16 13.20 -4.11 3.13
N ARG A 17 12.92 -4.85 2.05
CA ARG A 17 12.31 -6.20 2.09
C ARG A 17 13.17 -7.15 2.90
N GLU A 18 14.47 -7.14 2.62
CA GLU A 18 15.44 -8.00 3.30
C GLU A 18 15.62 -7.61 4.77
N GLU A 19 15.66 -6.31 5.06
CA GLU A 19 15.80 -5.77 6.41
C GLU A 19 14.52 -5.88 7.25
N THR A 20 13.34 -5.95 6.62
CA THR A 20 12.03 -6.00 7.30
C THR A 20 11.32 -7.35 7.17
N LYS A 21 12.07 -8.42 6.86
CA LYS A 21 11.54 -9.78 6.59
C LYS A 21 10.36 -10.17 7.50
N GLY A 22 9.17 -10.21 6.89
CA GLY A 22 7.87 -10.59 7.44
C GLY A 22 6.74 -9.75 6.82
N GLU A 23 5.54 -10.32 6.62
CA GLU A 23 4.33 -9.60 6.11
C GLU A 23 4.09 -8.26 6.84
N THR A 24 4.48 -8.17 8.12
CA THR A 24 4.30 -6.98 8.95
C THR A 24 5.33 -5.85 8.73
N GLY A 25 6.45 -6.09 8.06
CA GLY A 25 7.55 -5.12 7.90
C GLY A 25 7.18 -3.93 7.03
N TRP A 26 6.60 -4.23 5.87
CA TRP A 26 6.14 -3.23 4.90
C TRP A 26 5.00 -2.37 5.39
N ARG A 27 4.04 -3.01 6.07
CA ARG A 27 2.93 -2.31 6.71
C ARG A 27 3.45 -1.33 7.78
N ARG A 28 4.44 -1.73 8.58
CA ARG A 28 5.05 -0.86 9.59
C ARG A 28 5.76 0.34 8.94
N LEU A 29 6.46 0.13 7.83
CA LEU A 29 7.09 1.23 7.10
C LEU A 29 6.05 2.22 6.56
N GLY A 30 4.99 1.73 5.90
CA GLY A 30 3.92 2.58 5.40
C GLY A 30 3.26 3.40 6.52
N LEU A 31 3.00 2.77 7.67
CA LEU A 31 2.49 3.48 8.86
C LEU A 31 3.48 4.51 9.41
N LEU A 32 4.78 4.24 9.37
CA LEU A 32 5.81 5.20 9.79
C LEU A 32 5.86 6.40 8.85
N LEU A 33 5.79 6.19 7.53
CA LEU A 33 5.72 7.25 6.53
C LEU A 33 4.50 8.16 6.75
N ILE A 34 3.34 7.57 7.08
CA ILE A 34 2.16 8.33 7.48
C ILE A 34 2.43 9.18 8.73
N LYS A 35 3.04 8.60 9.77
CA LYS A 35 3.33 9.30 11.03
C LYS A 35 4.28 10.48 10.87
N ILE A 36 5.17 10.44 9.88
CA ILE A 36 6.09 11.54 9.54
C ILE A 36 5.55 12.42 8.39
N SER A 37 4.26 12.33 8.08
CA SER A 37 3.54 13.09 7.05
C SER A 37 4.09 12.94 5.63
N GLN A 38 4.82 11.87 5.34
CA GLN A 38 5.27 11.52 3.98
C GLN A 38 4.20 10.70 3.25
N LEU A 39 3.04 11.32 3.05
CA LEU A 39 1.83 10.68 2.53
C LEU A 39 2.00 10.18 1.09
N GLU A 40 2.71 10.91 0.24
CA GLU A 40 2.96 10.55 -1.16
C GLU A 40 3.79 9.25 -1.25
N LYS A 41 4.86 9.16 -0.47
CA LYS A 41 5.71 7.96 -0.42
C LYS A 41 4.98 6.77 0.21
N ALA A 42 4.15 7.02 1.23
CA ALA A 42 3.32 5.98 1.82
C ALA A 42 2.35 5.40 0.78
N GLU A 43 1.74 6.27 -0.03
CA GLU A 43 0.85 5.88 -1.11
C GLU A 43 1.56 5.09 -2.22
N GLU A 44 2.73 5.54 -2.67
CA GLU A 44 3.55 4.83 -3.67
C GLU A 44 3.93 3.44 -3.18
N LEU A 45 4.35 3.33 -1.92
CA LEU A 45 4.70 2.06 -1.30
C LEU A 45 3.50 1.10 -1.29
N PHE A 46 2.34 1.56 -0.82
CA PHE A 46 1.15 0.73 -0.75
C PHE A 46 0.63 0.31 -2.13
N LYS A 47 0.73 1.17 -3.15
CA LYS A 47 0.42 0.81 -4.55
C LYS A 47 1.37 -0.25 -5.08
N PHE A 48 2.67 -0.07 -4.87
CA PHE A 48 3.66 -1.06 -5.25
C PHE A 48 3.38 -2.42 -4.61
N LEU A 49 3.04 -2.45 -3.32
CA LEU A 49 2.70 -3.70 -2.61
C LEU A 49 1.44 -4.38 -3.17
N LEU A 50 0.44 -3.61 -3.62
CA LEU A 50 -0.75 -4.18 -4.30
C LEU A 50 -0.42 -4.80 -5.66
N GLU A 51 0.55 -4.24 -6.39
CA GLU A 51 0.97 -4.77 -7.69
C GLU A 51 1.79 -6.07 -7.54
N GLN A 52 2.48 -6.24 -6.43
CA GLN A 52 3.18 -7.47 -6.07
C GLN A 52 2.17 -8.55 -5.64
N LYS A 53 1.60 -9.27 -6.62
CA LYS A 53 0.56 -10.33 -6.47
C LYS A 53 0.88 -11.49 -5.50
N ASN A 54 2.03 -11.51 -4.84
CA ASN A 54 2.45 -12.60 -3.96
C ASN A 54 1.81 -12.57 -2.55
N GLN A 55 1.00 -11.55 -2.21
CA GLN A 55 0.43 -11.40 -0.86
C GLN A 55 -1.08 -11.20 -0.90
N GLU A 56 -1.84 -12.22 -1.31
CA GLU A 56 -3.31 -12.19 -1.28
C GLU A 56 -3.89 -11.94 0.13
N ASN A 57 -3.12 -12.22 1.19
CA ASN A 57 -3.61 -12.08 2.58
C ASN A 57 -3.57 -10.65 3.14
N ASP A 58 -2.84 -9.70 2.51
CA ASP A 58 -2.65 -8.35 3.07
C ASP A 58 -3.32 -7.22 2.25
N GLN A 59 -3.98 -7.54 1.14
CA GLN A 59 -4.58 -6.52 0.25
C GLN A 59 -5.61 -5.64 0.95
N ALA A 60 -6.45 -6.22 1.83
CA ALA A 60 -7.46 -5.46 2.57
C ALA A 60 -6.83 -4.42 3.51
N ALA A 61 -5.73 -4.77 4.19
CA ALA A 61 -5.02 -3.84 5.07
C ALA A 61 -4.33 -2.71 4.28
N ILE A 62 -3.82 -3.03 3.08
CA ILE A 62 -3.20 -2.03 2.20
C ILE A 62 -4.25 -1.04 1.67
N TYR A 63 -5.40 -1.54 1.22
CA TYR A 63 -6.51 -0.69 0.77
C TYR A 63 -7.04 0.23 1.86
N ASN A 64 -7.19 -0.26 3.10
CA ASN A 64 -7.54 0.58 4.25
C ASN A 64 -6.50 1.67 4.50
N SER A 65 -5.22 1.35 4.37
CA SER A 65 -4.14 2.34 4.55
C SER A 65 -4.14 3.41 3.46
N LEU A 66 -4.45 3.04 2.21
CA LEU A 66 -4.64 3.99 1.11
C LEU A 66 -5.87 4.89 1.32
N GLY A 67 -6.98 4.33 1.80
CA GLY A 67 -8.17 5.09 2.18
C GLY A 67 -7.86 6.12 3.26
N TYR A 68 -7.09 5.73 4.28
CA TYR A 68 -6.64 6.64 5.33
C TYR A 68 -5.80 7.79 4.78
N ILE A 69 -4.80 7.49 3.94
CA ILE A 69 -3.93 8.51 3.32
C ILE A 69 -4.77 9.50 2.51
N LYS A 70 -5.74 9.02 1.73
CA LYS A 70 -6.62 9.90 0.94
C LYS A 70 -7.55 10.74 1.80
N SER A 71 -8.02 10.21 2.92
CA SER A 71 -8.78 10.98 3.90
C SER A 71 -7.94 12.10 4.50
N ASP A 72 -6.70 11.80 4.89
CA ASP A 72 -5.75 12.78 5.47
C ASP A 72 -5.38 13.88 4.46
N GLN A 73 -5.31 13.54 3.17
CA GLN A 73 -5.15 14.50 2.07
C GLN A 73 -6.44 15.29 1.70
N GLY A 74 -7.56 15.09 2.40
CA GLY A 74 -8.86 15.71 2.10
C GLY A 74 -9.54 15.18 0.83
N LYS A 75 -9.05 14.08 0.24
CA LYS A 75 -9.56 13.47 -1.00
C LYS A 75 -10.61 12.39 -0.67
N TYR A 76 -11.67 12.77 0.02
CA TYR A 76 -12.65 11.85 0.61
C TYR A 76 -13.32 10.90 -0.40
N LYS A 77 -13.64 11.37 -1.62
CA LYS A 77 -14.21 10.48 -2.66
C LYS A 77 -13.26 9.32 -3.00
N LYS A 78 -11.97 9.61 -3.17
CA LYS A 78 -10.96 8.57 -3.44
C LYS A 78 -10.71 7.70 -2.21
N ALA A 79 -10.89 8.24 -1.00
CA ALA A 79 -10.79 7.45 0.22
C ALA A 79 -11.88 6.38 0.28
N LEU A 80 -13.13 6.74 -0.03
CA LEU A 80 -14.25 5.80 -0.12
C LEU A 80 -13.99 4.69 -1.14
N ASP A 81 -13.54 5.06 -2.35
CA ASP A 81 -13.20 4.07 -3.38
C ASP A 81 -12.18 3.03 -2.88
N PHE A 82 -11.20 3.45 -2.06
CA PHE A 82 -10.22 2.54 -1.49
C PHE A 82 -10.77 1.71 -0.32
N TYR A 83 -11.69 2.23 0.48
CA TYR A 83 -12.35 1.48 1.54
C TYR A 83 -13.36 0.44 1.01
N ASP A 84 -13.93 0.66 -0.18
CA ASP A 84 -14.91 -0.24 -0.77
C ASP A 84 -14.26 -1.44 -1.50
N ARG A 85 -13.06 -1.27 -2.07
CA ARG A 85 -12.35 -2.36 -2.80
C ARG A 85 -12.13 -3.66 -2.01
N PRO A 86 -11.77 -3.65 -0.71
CA PRO A 86 -11.69 -4.85 0.11
C PRO A 86 -12.99 -5.66 0.13
N LEU A 87 -14.15 -4.98 0.15
CA LEU A 87 -15.46 -5.61 0.23
C LEU A 87 -15.78 -6.36 -1.07
N ASP A 88 -15.43 -5.79 -2.23
CA ASP A 88 -15.58 -6.46 -3.53
C ASP A 88 -14.73 -7.73 -3.63
N ILE A 89 -13.50 -7.69 -3.11
CA ILE A 89 -12.59 -8.84 -3.09
C ILE A 89 -13.14 -9.95 -2.18
N LEU A 90 -13.64 -9.57 -1.00
CA LEU A 90 -14.23 -10.51 -0.04
C LEU A 90 -15.55 -11.11 -0.54
N GLN A 91 -16.42 -10.32 -1.17
CA GLN A 91 -17.66 -10.82 -1.78
C GLN A 91 -17.36 -11.81 -2.91
N LYS A 92 -16.41 -11.48 -3.80
CA LYS A 92 -15.99 -12.41 -4.86
C LYS A 92 -15.42 -13.72 -4.32
N LYS A 93 -14.66 -13.68 -3.22
CA LYS A 93 -14.07 -14.88 -2.60
C LYS A 93 -15.11 -15.80 -1.95
N ASN A 94 -16.21 -15.25 -1.42
CA ASN A 94 -17.28 -16.01 -0.77
C ASN A 94 -18.34 -16.58 -1.74
N SER A 95 -18.20 -16.34 -3.04
CA SER A 95 -19.20 -16.73 -4.06
C SER A 95 -18.81 -17.98 -4.86
N TYR A 96 -17.86 -18.78 -4.37
CA TYR A 96 -17.36 -20.02 -5.00
C TYR A 96 -17.65 -21.26 -4.15
#